data_AF-A0A7S2L3P9-F1
#
_entry.id   AF-A0A7S2L3P9-F1
#
_cell.length_a   1.000
_cell.length_b   1.000
_cell.length_c   1.000
_cell.angle_alpha   90.00
_cell.angle_beta   90.00
_cell.angle_gamma   90.00
#
_symmetry.space_group_name_H-M   'P 1'
#
loop_
_entity.id
_entity.type
_entity.pdbx_description
1 polymer ?
#
loop_
_entity_poly.entity_id
_entity_poly.type
_entity_poly.pdbx_seq_one_letter_code
_entity_poly.pdbx_strand_id
1 'polypeptide(L)'
;AAVHRLLVEGVPPDLLGPAGLDMGLFLQARLCLLTREFGTPHDSALVPVLDFCNHAATAPGAHQTWDLAEDAMVVRALRPIAAGEEVCISYGPLANPLLFRTYGFTVPPAEEAAWTCSFRGEEVIEVATQLGAAPGELGLSPLVEV
;
A
#
# COMPACT_ATOMS: atom_id res chain seq x y z
N ALA A 1 -6.58 18.91 8.31
CA ALA A 1 -6.34 19.98 9.30
C ALA A 1 -5.17 19.69 10.25
N ALA A 2 -5.09 18.49 10.86
CA ALA A 2 -3.99 18.14 11.78
C ALA A 2 -2.62 18.04 11.09
N VAL A 3 -2.51 17.36 9.95
CA VAL A 3 -1.24 17.21 9.20
C VAL A 3 -0.66 18.55 8.76
N HIS A 4 -1.48 19.46 8.22
CA HIS A 4 -1.04 20.82 7.87
C HIS A 4 -0.46 21.57 9.07
N ARG A 5 -1.14 21.50 10.22
CA ARG A 5 -0.67 22.15 11.45
C ARG A 5 0.68 21.57 11.90
N LEU A 6 0.80 20.24 11.93
CA LEU A 6 2.04 19.56 12.29
C LEU A 6 3.20 19.95 11.36
N LEU A 7 2.94 20.12 10.07
CA LEU A 7 3.97 20.53 9.11
C LEU A 7 4.36 22.00 9.31
N VAL A 8 3.41 22.91 9.48
CA VAL A 8 3.70 24.34 9.64
C VAL A 8 4.36 24.64 10.99
N GLU A 9 3.95 23.98 12.06
CA GLU A 9 4.53 24.17 13.40
C GLU A 9 5.83 23.38 13.60
N GLY A 10 5.98 22.25 12.90
CA GLY A 10 7.11 21.33 13.08
C GLY A 10 8.27 21.54 12.10
N VAL A 11 8.07 22.29 11.00
CA VAL A 11 9.11 22.54 9.99
C VAL A 11 9.66 23.96 10.15
N PRO A 12 10.98 24.14 10.28
CA PRO A 12 11.62 25.45 10.29
C PRO A 12 11.16 26.35 9.13
N PRO A 13 10.78 27.62 9.39
CA PRO A 13 10.21 28.50 8.36
C PRO A 13 11.10 28.72 7.13
N ASP A 14 12.42 28.63 7.30
CA ASP A 14 13.43 28.73 6.25
C ASP A 14 13.36 27.56 5.25
N LEU A 15 12.91 26.38 5.69
CA LEU A 15 12.71 25.21 4.82
C LEU A 15 11.40 25.26 4.03
N LEU A 16 10.43 26.07 4.46
CA LEU A 16 9.16 26.25 3.74
C LEU A 16 9.28 27.20 2.55
N GLY A 17 10.43 27.87 2.42
CA GLY A 17 10.68 28.86 1.37
C GLY A 17 9.92 30.17 1.60
N PRO A 18 10.25 31.22 0.82
CA PRO A 18 9.72 32.57 1.02
C PRO A 18 8.21 32.69 0.75
N ALA A 19 7.62 31.74 0.00
CA ALA A 19 6.18 31.69 -0.27
C ALA A 19 5.40 30.88 0.78
N GLY A 20 6.08 30.23 1.74
CA GLY A 20 5.48 29.28 2.66
C GLY A 20 5.09 27.95 2.01
N LEU A 21 4.42 27.10 2.79
CA LEU A 21 4.00 25.76 2.35
C LEU A 21 2.75 25.81 1.46
N ASP A 22 2.88 25.47 0.19
CA ASP A 22 1.73 25.18 -0.66
C ASP A 22 1.18 23.79 -0.32
N MET A 23 0.01 23.77 0.32
CA MET A 23 -0.64 22.52 0.72
C MET A 23 -1.14 21.68 -0.46
N GLY A 24 -1.52 22.30 -1.57
CA GLY A 24 -1.90 21.57 -2.77
C GLY A 24 -0.72 20.80 -3.33
N LEU A 25 0.43 21.46 -3.46
CA LEU A 25 1.68 20.85 -3.91
C LEU A 25 2.16 19.75 -2.95
N PHE A 26 2.09 19.98 -1.64
CA PHE A 26 2.44 18.96 -0.65
C PHE A 26 1.56 17.71 -0.78
N LEU A 27 0.24 17.87 -0.88
CA LEU A 27 -0.68 16.75 -1.03
C LEU A 27 -0.43 16.00 -2.34
N GLN A 28 -0.19 16.73 -3.43
CA GLN A 28 0.17 16.12 -4.71
C GLN A 28 1.46 15.30 -4.59
N ALA A 29 2.52 15.87 -4.03
CA ALA A 29 3.79 15.17 -3.84
C ALA A 29 3.63 13.93 -2.94
N ARG A 30 2.84 14.04 -1.85
CA ARG A 30 2.57 12.92 -0.95
C ARG A 30 1.79 11.81 -1.64
N LEU A 31 0.79 12.14 -2.45
CA LEU A 31 0.04 11.15 -3.22
C LEU A 31 0.92 10.51 -4.29
N CYS A 32 1.80 11.27 -4.96
CA CYS A 32 2.77 10.70 -5.89
C CYS A 32 3.68 9.68 -5.20
N LEU A 33 4.27 10.01 -4.04
CA LEU A 33 5.10 9.06 -3.29
C LEU A 33 4.29 7.83 -2.85
N LEU A 34 3.15 8.05 -2.20
CA LEU A 34 2.30 6.97 -1.67
C LEU A 34 1.87 5.95 -2.73
N THR A 35 1.65 6.41 -3.96
CA THR A 35 1.11 5.58 -5.05
C THR A 35 2.19 4.95 -5.93
N ARG A 36 3.45 5.39 -5.86
CA ARG A 36 4.50 5.04 -6.84
C ARG A 36 5.87 4.68 -6.27
N GLU A 37 6.07 4.77 -4.96
CA GLU A 37 7.36 4.39 -4.37
C GLU A 37 7.57 2.87 -4.37
N PHE A 38 8.81 2.46 -4.56
CA PHE A 38 9.26 1.08 -4.45
C PHE A 38 10.26 0.97 -3.31
N GLY A 39 10.17 -0.11 -2.53
CA GLY A 39 11.20 -0.45 -1.56
C GLY A 39 12.49 -0.90 -2.24
N THR A 40 13.61 -0.45 -1.72
CA THR A 40 14.98 -0.77 -2.15
C THR A 40 15.83 -1.12 -0.93
N PRO A 41 17.05 -1.66 -1.09
CA PRO A 41 18.00 -1.80 0.02
C PRO A 41 18.44 -0.47 0.65
N HIS A 42 18.11 0.66 0.01
CA HIS A 42 18.44 2.03 0.42
C HIS A 42 17.19 2.85 0.73
N ASP A 43 16.19 2.23 1.38
CA ASP A 43 14.85 2.77 1.67
C ASP A 43 13.94 2.84 0.43
N SER A 44 13.03 3.81 0.36
CA SER A 44 12.04 3.94 -0.72
C SER A 44 12.56 4.84 -1.84
N ALA A 45 12.25 4.49 -3.09
CA ALA A 45 12.59 5.30 -4.27
C ALA A 45 11.43 5.36 -5.27
N LEU A 46 11.31 6.49 -5.97
CA LEU A 46 10.55 6.54 -7.22
C LEU A 46 11.43 5.95 -8.33
N VAL A 47 10.90 4.95 -9.04
CA VAL A 47 11.62 4.27 -10.12
C VAL A 47 10.94 4.61 -11.44
N PRO A 48 11.47 5.59 -12.21
CA PRO A 48 10.87 6.00 -13.48
C PRO A 48 10.71 4.82 -14.43
N VAL A 49 9.67 4.87 -15.27
CA VAL A 49 9.26 3.83 -16.22
C VAL A 49 8.56 2.66 -15.52
N LEU A 50 9.14 2.09 -14.46
CA LEU A 50 8.51 1.04 -13.68
C LEU A 50 7.25 1.55 -12.95
N ASP A 51 7.25 2.80 -12.49
CA ASP A 51 6.11 3.47 -11.86
C ASP A 51 4.91 3.74 -12.80
N PHE A 52 5.02 3.37 -14.07
CA PHE A 52 3.89 3.29 -15.01
C PHE A 52 3.25 1.91 -15.11
N CYS A 53 3.88 0.84 -14.61
CA CYS A 53 3.28 -0.49 -14.64
C CYS A 53 2.07 -0.55 -13.70
N ASN A 54 0.90 -0.86 -14.26
CA ASN A 54 -0.33 -1.02 -13.50
C ASN A 54 -0.36 -2.33 -12.71
N HIS A 55 -1.29 -2.40 -11.76
CA HIS A 55 -1.55 -3.56 -10.92
C HIS A 55 -2.33 -4.64 -11.68
N ALA A 56 -1.85 -5.88 -11.62
CA ALA A 56 -2.64 -7.08 -11.88
C ALA A 56 -2.71 -7.93 -10.61
N ALA A 57 -3.92 -8.14 -10.11
CA ALA A 57 -4.15 -8.97 -8.91
C ALA A 57 -3.99 -10.47 -9.22
N THR A 58 -4.37 -10.88 -10.44
CA THR A 58 -4.23 -12.25 -10.93
C THR A 58 -3.24 -12.30 -12.10
N ALA A 59 -2.30 -13.24 -12.04
CA ALA A 59 -1.32 -13.54 -13.10
C ALA A 59 -0.58 -12.30 -13.69
N PRO A 60 0.16 -11.53 -12.87
CA PRO A 60 0.96 -10.41 -13.35
C PRO A 60 1.93 -10.85 -14.46
N GLY A 61 2.11 -9.99 -15.47
CA GLY A 61 2.99 -10.27 -16.60
C GLY A 61 4.46 -10.16 -16.25
N ALA A 62 4.79 -9.29 -15.29
CA ALA A 62 6.15 -9.03 -14.86
C ALA A 62 6.28 -8.93 -13.33
N HIS A 63 7.52 -9.06 -12.87
CA HIS A 63 7.91 -8.85 -11.48
C HIS A 63 9.16 -7.98 -11.41
N GLN A 64 9.15 -7.06 -10.45
CA GLN A 64 10.22 -6.14 -10.13
C GLN A 64 10.98 -6.59 -8.88
N THR A 65 12.30 -6.59 -8.94
CA THR A 65 13.19 -6.93 -7.82
C THR A 65 14.43 -6.06 -7.84
N TRP A 66 15.04 -5.81 -6.69
CA TRP A 66 16.39 -5.25 -6.65
C TRP A 66 17.44 -6.31 -7.00
N ASP A 67 18.33 -6.00 -7.92
CA ASP A 67 19.52 -6.79 -8.22
C ASP A 67 20.72 -6.17 -7.49
N LEU A 68 21.26 -6.89 -6.51
CA LEU A 68 22.39 -6.41 -5.69
C LEU A 68 23.71 -6.35 -6.46
N ALA A 69 23.88 -7.15 -7.52
CA ALA A 69 25.12 -7.17 -8.28
C ALA A 69 25.21 -5.98 -9.25
N GLU A 70 24.08 -5.66 -9.88
CA GLU A 70 23.97 -4.53 -10.82
C GLU A 70 23.59 -3.21 -10.13
N ASP A 71 23.29 -3.26 -8.83
CA ASP A 71 22.81 -2.14 -8.01
C ASP A 71 21.62 -1.41 -8.66
N ALA A 72 20.63 -2.19 -9.11
CA ALA A 72 19.54 -1.69 -9.95
C ALA A 72 18.20 -2.37 -9.66
N MET A 73 17.10 -1.63 -9.88
CA MET A 73 15.77 -2.21 -9.99
C MET A 73 15.63 -2.93 -11.33
N VAL A 74 15.33 -4.22 -11.30
CA VAL A 74 15.19 -5.07 -12.49
C VAL A 74 13.77 -5.56 -12.61
N VAL A 75 13.21 -5.45 -13.82
CA VAL A 75 11.89 -5.96 -14.17
C VAL A 75 12.05 -7.18 -15.06
N ARG A 76 11.45 -8.30 -14.67
CA ARG A 76 11.51 -9.58 -15.40
C ARG A 76 10.12 -10.02 -15.77
N ALA A 77 9.94 -10.41 -17.04
CA ALA A 77 8.71 -11.06 -17.46
C ALA A 77 8.56 -12.42 -16.75
N LEU A 78 7.39 -12.68 -16.16
CA LEU A 78 7.06 -13.94 -15.52
C LEU A 78 6.50 -14.97 -16.51
N ARG A 79 6.00 -14.48 -17.64
CA ARG A 79 5.40 -15.23 -18.72
C ARG A 79 5.63 -14.51 -20.05
N PRO A 80 5.44 -15.16 -21.20
CA PRO A 80 5.34 -14.44 -22.47
C PRO A 80 4.27 -13.35 -22.39
N ILE A 81 4.61 -12.15 -22.88
CA ILE A 81 3.71 -10.99 -22.99
C ILE A 81 3.57 -10.71 -24.48
N ALA A 82 2.34 -10.71 -25.01
CA ALA A 82 2.10 -10.52 -26.42
C ALA A 82 2.34 -9.06 -26.84
N ALA A 83 2.64 -8.83 -28.12
CA ALA A 83 2.74 -7.47 -28.64
C ALA A 83 1.39 -6.76 -28.50
N GLY A 84 1.40 -5.58 -27.87
CA GLY A 84 0.20 -4.80 -27.56
C GLY A 84 -0.52 -5.22 -26.27
N GLU A 85 -0.07 -6.27 -25.60
CA GLU A 85 -0.52 -6.60 -24.25
C GLU A 85 0.12 -5.63 -23.23
N GLU A 86 -0.66 -5.20 -22.25
CA GLU A 86 -0.17 -4.35 -21.17
C GLU A 86 0.78 -5.10 -20.23
N VAL A 87 1.90 -4.45 -19.87
CA VAL A 87 2.84 -4.99 -18.89
C VAL A 87 2.40 -4.59 -17.49
N CYS A 88 1.70 -5.49 -16.82
CA CYS A 88 1.29 -5.31 -15.42
C CYS A 88 2.21 -6.04 -14.45
N ILE A 89 2.38 -5.46 -13.26
CA ILE A 89 3.06 -6.05 -12.10
C ILE A 89 2.04 -6.30 -10.98
N SER A 90 2.42 -7.01 -9.92
CA SER A 90 1.63 -7.03 -8.68
C SER A 90 2.14 -5.96 -7.71
N TYR A 91 1.21 -5.28 -7.05
CA TYR A 91 1.49 -4.33 -5.96
C TYR A 91 1.45 -5.04 -4.59
N GLY A 92 1.26 -6.36 -4.59
CA GLY A 92 1.11 -7.19 -3.41
C GLY A 92 -0.30 -7.77 -3.24
N PRO A 93 -0.48 -8.70 -2.28
CA PRO A 93 -1.76 -9.32 -1.97
C PRO A 93 -2.61 -8.40 -1.09
N LEU A 94 -3.14 -7.33 -1.68
CA LEU A 94 -3.85 -6.27 -0.96
C LEU A 94 -5.36 -6.39 -1.10
N ALA A 95 -6.06 -6.04 -0.02
CA ALA A 95 -7.51 -5.85 -0.02
C ALA A 95 -7.90 -4.53 -0.67
N ASN A 96 -9.11 -4.45 -1.23
CA ASN A 96 -9.68 -3.29 -1.88
C ASN A 96 -9.66 -2.02 -1.01
N PRO A 97 -9.93 -2.06 0.31
CA PRO A 97 -9.77 -0.88 1.16
C PRO A 97 -8.32 -0.36 1.20
N LEU A 98 -7.32 -1.25 1.16
CA LEU A 98 -5.91 -0.86 1.12
C LEU A 98 -5.51 -0.36 -0.28
N LEU A 99 -5.98 -1.01 -1.34
CA LEU A 99 -5.77 -0.55 -2.72
C LEU A 99 -6.33 0.86 -2.92
N PHE A 100 -7.55 1.12 -2.43
CA PHE A 100 -8.20 2.42 -2.58
C PHE A 100 -7.48 3.51 -1.77
N ARG A 101 -7.16 3.22 -0.50
CA ARG A 101 -6.48 4.17 0.39
C ARG A 101 -5.08 4.54 -0.10
N THR A 102 -4.33 3.58 -0.64
CA THR A 102 -2.91 3.76 -0.99
C THR A 102 -2.74 4.15 -2.46
N TYR A 103 -3.46 3.50 -3.37
CA TYR A 103 -3.26 3.64 -4.82
C TYR A 103 -4.42 4.33 -5.55
N GLY A 104 -5.54 4.59 -4.88
CA GLY A 104 -6.68 5.30 -5.46
C GLY A 104 -7.56 4.49 -6.40
N PHE A 105 -7.47 3.16 -6.37
CA PHE A 105 -8.32 2.26 -7.18
C PHE A 105 -8.73 1.00 -6.41
N THR A 106 -9.68 0.24 -6.97
CA THR A 106 -10.09 -1.10 -6.50
C THR A 106 -10.11 -2.08 -7.67
N VAL A 107 -10.09 -3.38 -7.37
CA VAL A 107 -10.27 -4.48 -8.35
C VAL A 107 -11.63 -5.17 -8.15
N PRO A 108 -12.12 -5.94 -9.13
CA PRO A 108 -13.30 -6.77 -8.94
C PRO A 108 -13.13 -7.68 -7.71
N PRO A 109 -14.17 -7.88 -6.87
CA PRO A 109 -14.06 -8.72 -5.66
C PRO A 109 -13.58 -10.15 -5.92
N ALA A 110 -13.85 -10.69 -7.12
CA ALA A 110 -13.38 -12.02 -7.53
C ALA A 110 -11.86 -12.11 -7.79
N GLU A 111 -11.21 -10.96 -8.00
CA GLU A 111 -9.78 -10.84 -8.25
C GLU A 111 -9.02 -10.35 -7.01
N GLU A 112 -9.73 -9.93 -5.96
CA GLU A 112 -9.15 -9.40 -4.73
C GLU A 112 -8.35 -10.48 -3.99
N ALA A 113 -7.05 -10.22 -3.80
CA ALA A 113 -6.12 -11.22 -3.26
C ALA A 113 -6.26 -11.47 -1.75
N ALA A 114 -6.85 -10.53 -1.01
CA ALA A 114 -7.03 -10.61 0.43
C ALA A 114 -8.26 -9.82 0.85
N TRP A 115 -8.99 -10.27 1.88
CA TRP A 115 -10.17 -9.55 2.39
C TRP A 115 -9.90 -9.05 3.80
N THR A 116 -10.36 -7.83 4.09
CA THR A 116 -10.38 -7.29 5.44
C THR A 116 -11.79 -7.33 5.99
N CYS A 117 -11.95 -7.87 7.19
CA CYS A 117 -13.19 -7.83 7.94
C CYS A 117 -12.93 -7.21 9.32
N SER A 118 -13.94 -6.55 9.86
CA SER A 118 -13.89 -5.96 11.20
C SER A 118 -15.04 -6.54 12.01
N PHE A 119 -14.71 -7.02 13.20
CA PHE A 119 -15.66 -7.56 14.16
C PHE A 119 -15.48 -6.85 15.49
N ARG A 120 -16.55 -6.78 16.28
CA ARG A 120 -16.41 -6.45 17.68
C ARG A 120 -15.89 -7.65 18.44
N GLY A 121 -15.05 -7.42 19.46
CA GLY A 121 -14.51 -8.51 20.28
C GLY A 121 -15.60 -9.41 20.89
N GLU A 122 -16.74 -8.81 21.27
CA GLU A 122 -17.91 -9.52 21.79
C GLU A 122 -18.51 -10.52 20.78
N GLU A 123 -18.60 -10.15 19.50
CA GLU A 123 -19.12 -11.03 18.43
C GLU A 123 -18.18 -12.22 18.19
N VAL A 124 -16.87 -12.00 18.25
CA VAL A 124 -15.86 -13.06 18.08
C VAL A 124 -15.95 -14.07 19.23
N ILE A 125 -16.11 -13.59 20.47
CA ILE A 125 -16.25 -14.45 21.65
C ILE A 125 -17.54 -15.26 21.57
N GLU A 126 -18.65 -14.66 21.15
CA GLU A 126 -19.94 -15.35 20.99
C GLU A 126 -19.83 -16.50 19.99
N VAL A 127 -19.31 -16.22 18.79
CA VAL A 127 -19.14 -17.23 17.74
C VAL A 127 -18.18 -18.33 18.17
N ALA A 128 -17.04 -17.99 18.79
CA ALA A 128 -16.08 -18.97 19.28
C ALA A 128 -16.68 -19.90 20.34
N THR A 129 -17.51 -19.36 21.24
CA THR A 129 -18.23 -20.14 22.25
C THR A 129 -19.24 -21.08 21.61
N GLN A 130 -19.99 -20.63 20.60
CA GLN A 130 -20.92 -21.48 19.83
C GLN A 130 -20.20 -22.62 19.08
N LEU A 131 -18.96 -22.40 18.66
CA LEU A 131 -18.09 -23.40 18.02
C LEU A 131 -17.35 -24.31 19.01
N GLY A 132 -17.56 -24.13 20.32
CA GLY A 132 -17.01 -24.99 21.36
C GLY A 132 -15.60 -24.63 21.84
N ALA A 133 -15.08 -23.45 21.50
CA ALA A 133 -13.81 -22.96 22.04
C ALA A 133 -13.96 -22.52 23.50
N ALA A 134 -12.99 -22.85 24.36
CA ALA A 134 -13.01 -22.42 25.74
C ALA A 134 -12.63 -20.92 25.84
N PRO A 135 -13.34 -20.09 26.64
CA PRO A 135 -13.10 -18.65 26.72
C PRO A 135 -11.65 -18.23 27.05
N GLY A 136 -10.87 -19.11 27.70
CA GLY A 136 -9.46 -18.87 28.05
C GLY A 136 -8.45 -19.10 26.92
N GLU A 137 -8.84 -19.72 25.82
CA GLU A 137 -7.94 -20.04 24.69
C GLU A 137 -7.83 -18.90 23.67
N LEU A 138 -8.75 -17.92 23.72
CA LEU A 138 -8.86 -16.90 22.67
C LEU A 138 -7.86 -15.74 22.84
N GLY A 139 -7.25 -15.55 24.00
CA GLY A 139 -6.19 -14.54 24.21
C GLY A 139 -6.59 -13.08 23.89
N LEU A 140 -7.89 -12.80 23.69
CA LEU A 140 -8.39 -11.49 23.30
C LEU A 140 -8.49 -10.60 24.54
N SER A 141 -7.52 -9.71 24.74
CA SER A 141 -7.66 -8.56 25.62
C SER A 141 -8.69 -7.59 25.01
N PRO A 142 -9.58 -6.97 25.80
CA PRO A 142 -10.46 -5.95 25.27
C PRO A 142 -9.60 -4.75 24.82
N LEU A 143 -9.73 -4.42 23.54
CA LEU A 143 -9.35 -3.15 22.89
C LEU A 143 -7.85 -2.90 22.67
N VAL A 144 -7.42 -3.12 21.42
CA VAL A 144 -6.51 -2.18 20.75
C VAL A 144 -7.34 -1.54 19.63
N GLU A 145 -7.92 -0.39 19.92
CA GLU A 145 -8.40 0.52 18.88
C GLU A 145 -7.18 1.05 18.11
N VAL A 146 -7.20 0.94 16.78
CA VAL A 146 -6.30 1.67 15.87
C VAL A 146 -7.13 2.72 15.15
#